data_AF-A0A1B9FTI0-F1
#
_entry.id   AF-A0A1B9FTI0-F1
#
_cell.length_a   1.000
_cell.length_b   1.000
_cell.length_c   1.000
_cell.angle_alpha   90.00
_cell.angle_beta   90.00
_cell.angle_gamma   90.00
#
_symmetry.space_group_name_H-M   'P 1'
#
loop_
_entity.id
_entity.type
_entity.pdbx_description
1 polymer ?
#
loop_
_entity_poly.entity_id
_entity_poly.type
_entity_poly.pdbx_seq_one_letter_code
_entity_poly.pdbx_strand_id
1 'polypeptide(L)'
;MTSQSVPVNLVSVNTAPDRAKKVIGAVIENVKDRYNIVHAGNTTTIEGVKPLLESVQPPPNILFCASMWTPEQQEEIQRIARETIPGIKTHGIPTGLQVQVGPDGIVKYLMERIDDIMAQN
;
A
#
# COMPACT_ATOMS: atom_id res chain seq x y z
N MET A 1 -8.50 -26.92 -10.06
CA MET A 1 -9.45 -25.84 -9.74
C MET A 1 -8.74 -24.93 -8.76
N THR A 2 -8.21 -23.79 -9.22
CA THR A 2 -7.59 -22.81 -8.32
C THR A 2 -8.71 -22.12 -7.55
N SER A 3 -8.79 -22.36 -6.25
CA SER A 3 -9.61 -21.57 -5.33
C SER A 3 -9.26 -20.10 -5.57
N GLN A 4 -10.16 -19.32 -6.19
CA GLN A 4 -9.95 -17.89 -6.34
C GLN A 4 -9.94 -17.30 -4.93
N SER A 5 -8.76 -16.96 -4.43
CA SER A 5 -8.62 -16.29 -3.13
C SER A 5 -9.34 -14.95 -3.19
N VAL A 6 -9.98 -14.57 -2.09
CA VAL A 6 -10.69 -13.30 -1.97
C VAL A 6 -9.72 -12.15 -2.29
N PRO A 7 -10.10 -11.18 -3.15
CA PRO A 7 -9.24 -10.06 -3.46
C PRO A 7 -8.83 -9.27 -2.21
N VAL A 8 -7.56 -8.88 -2.15
CA VAL A 8 -6.99 -7.98 -1.15
C VAL A 8 -6.87 -6.61 -1.79
N ASN A 9 -7.76 -5.70 -1.42
CA ASN A 9 -7.78 -4.33 -1.93
C ASN A 9 -6.68 -3.51 -1.28
N LEU A 10 -5.73 -3.07 -2.10
CA LEU A 10 -4.61 -2.21 -1.72
C LEU A 10 -4.86 -0.79 -2.21
N VAL A 11 -4.72 0.18 -1.32
CA VAL A 11 -4.62 1.61 -1.68
C VAL A 11 -3.24 2.17 -1.38
N SER A 12 -2.87 3.25 -2.06
CA SER A 12 -1.60 3.92 -1.83
C SER A 12 -1.74 5.41 -1.55
N VAL A 13 -0.83 5.94 -0.74
CA VAL A 13 -0.66 7.38 -0.52
C VAL A 13 0.66 7.78 -1.14
N ASN A 14 0.60 8.26 -2.39
CA ASN A 14 1.76 8.53 -3.22
C ASN A 14 1.50 9.76 -4.11
N THR A 15 2.30 10.82 -3.93
CA THR A 15 2.25 12.05 -4.74
C THR A 15 2.68 11.85 -6.20
N ALA A 16 3.29 10.71 -6.54
CA ALA A 16 3.70 10.33 -7.88
C ALA A 16 2.92 9.07 -8.35
N PRO A 17 1.67 9.21 -8.82
CA PRO A 17 0.78 8.08 -9.09
C PRO A 17 1.33 7.08 -10.12
N ASP A 18 2.05 7.55 -11.15
CA ASP A 18 2.68 6.65 -12.12
C ASP A 18 3.78 5.79 -11.51
N ARG A 19 4.50 6.32 -10.53
CA ARG A 19 5.50 5.57 -9.76
C ARG A 19 4.83 4.53 -8.87
N ALA A 20 3.73 4.91 -8.22
CA ALA A 20 2.93 4.00 -7.41
C ALA A 20 2.47 2.80 -8.24
N LYS A 21 1.85 3.05 -9.41
CA LYS A 21 1.39 2.01 -10.33
C LYS A 21 2.51 1.06 -10.75
N LYS A 22 3.69 1.58 -11.08
CA LYS A 22 4.84 0.75 -11.48
C LYS A 22 5.32 -0.16 -10.35
N VAL A 23 5.60 0.41 -9.18
CA VAL A 23 6.11 -0.35 -8.03
C VAL A 23 5.08 -1.35 -7.52
N ILE A 24 3.84 -0.91 -7.30
CA ILE A 24 2.77 -1.76 -6.78
C ILE A 24 2.40 -2.83 -7.81
N GLY A 25 2.30 -2.47 -9.10
CA GLY A 25 2.03 -3.43 -10.16
C GLY A 25 3.09 -4.53 -10.24
N ALA A 26 4.38 -4.18 -10.10
CA ALA A 26 5.45 -5.17 -10.02
C ALA A 26 5.31 -6.06 -8.78
N VAL A 27 5.00 -5.51 -7.60
CA VAL A 27 4.76 -6.31 -6.39
C VAL A 27 3.60 -7.27 -6.59
N ILE A 28 2.45 -6.80 -7.09
CA ILE A 28 1.26 -7.61 -7.37
C ILE A 28 1.62 -8.79 -8.28
N GLU A 29 2.32 -8.53 -9.38
CA GLU A 29 2.72 -9.56 -10.33
C GLU A 29 3.63 -10.62 -9.70
N ASN A 30 4.57 -10.21 -8.85
CA ASN A 30 5.51 -11.12 -8.19
C ASN A 30 4.87 -11.96 -7.06
N VAL A 31 3.69 -11.58 -6.56
CA VAL A 31 3.01 -12.31 -5.47
C VAL A 31 1.71 -12.98 -5.89
N LYS A 32 1.33 -12.90 -7.17
CA LYS A 32 0.03 -13.38 -7.68
C LYS A 32 -0.27 -14.87 -7.41
N ASP A 33 0.76 -15.68 -7.26
CA ASP A 33 0.62 -17.11 -6.92
C ASP A 33 0.23 -17.34 -5.46
N ARG A 34 0.35 -16.31 -4.61
CA ARG A 34 0.15 -16.36 -3.14
C ARG A 34 -0.96 -15.44 -2.67
N TYR A 35 -1.09 -14.27 -3.28
CA TYR A 35 -2.08 -13.25 -2.92
C TYR A 35 -2.77 -12.69 -4.15
N ASN A 36 -4.10 -12.56 -4.07
CA ASN A 36 -4.89 -11.88 -5.08
C ASN A 36 -5.01 -10.38 -4.73
N ILE A 37 -3.95 -9.60 -4.98
CA ILE A 37 -3.90 -8.17 -4.62
C ILE A 37 -4.42 -7.32 -5.79
N VAL A 38 -5.28 -6.35 -5.49
CA VAL A 38 -5.78 -5.36 -6.46
C VAL A 38 -5.38 -3.95 -6.00
N HIS A 39 -4.73 -3.17 -6.86
CA HIS A 39 -4.48 -1.75 -6.59
C HIS A 39 -5.77 -0.96 -6.82
N ALA A 40 -6.54 -0.74 -5.75
CA ALA A 40 -7.87 -0.18 -5.80
C ALA A 40 -7.90 1.36 -5.86
N GLY A 41 -6.80 2.03 -5.52
CA GLY A 41 -6.73 3.48 -5.64
C GLY A 41 -5.45 4.11 -5.10
N ASN A 42 -5.28 5.40 -5.41
CA ASN A 42 -4.18 6.22 -4.92
C ASN A 42 -4.67 7.62 -4.57
N THR A 43 -4.26 8.14 -3.42
CA THR A 43 -4.34 9.57 -3.12
C THR A 43 -2.95 10.19 -3.13
N THR A 44 -2.85 11.45 -3.57
CA THR A 44 -1.62 12.23 -3.60
C THR A 44 -1.47 13.13 -2.37
N THR A 45 -2.46 13.18 -1.48
CA THR A 45 -2.47 14.06 -0.30
C THR A 45 -2.91 13.31 0.95
N ILE A 46 -2.55 13.84 2.13
CA ILE A 46 -2.94 13.30 3.43
C ILE A 46 -4.46 13.49 3.63
N GLU A 47 -4.99 14.65 3.24
CA GLU A 47 -6.41 14.99 3.33
C GLU A 47 -7.28 14.08 2.46
N GLY A 48 -6.71 13.53 1.38
CA GLY A 48 -7.39 12.59 0.48
C GLY A 48 -7.43 11.15 1.00
N VAL A 49 -6.74 10.83 2.11
CA VAL A 49 -6.70 9.46 2.66
C VAL A 49 -8.09 8.99 3.08
N LYS A 50 -8.77 9.75 3.93
CA LYS A 50 -10.11 9.37 4.41
C LYS A 50 -11.13 9.26 3.27
N PRO A 51 -11.29 10.26 2.37
CA PRO A 51 -12.19 10.13 1.22
C PRO A 51 -11.88 8.93 0.31
N LEU A 52 -10.60 8.61 0.10
CA LEU A 52 -10.21 7.43 -0.68
C LEU A 52 -10.67 6.14 0.01
N LEU A 53 -10.42 6.00 1.31
CA LEU A 53 -10.78 4.81 2.08
C LEU A 53 -12.30 4.60 2.14
N GLU A 54 -13.08 5.67 2.26
CA GLU A 54 -14.55 5.60 2.29
C GLU A 54 -15.17 5.30 0.91
N SER A 55 -14.52 5.74 -0.18
CA SER A 55 -15.03 5.59 -1.55
C SER A 55 -14.71 4.25 -2.20
N VAL A 56 -13.61 3.59 -1.81
CA VAL A 56 -13.22 2.29 -2.38
C VAL A 56 -14.10 1.18 -1.81
N GLN A 57 -14.72 0.39 -2.71
CA GLN A 57 -15.57 -0.73 -2.36
C GLN A 57 -15.15 -2.00 -3.13
N PRO A 58 -14.99 -3.16 -2.45
CA PRO A 58 -15.07 -3.36 -1.00
C PRO A 58 -13.97 -2.59 -0.24
N PRO A 59 -14.14 -2.34 1.08
CA PRO A 59 -13.20 -1.55 1.86
C PRO A 59 -11.75 -2.04 1.70
N PRO A 60 -10.76 -1.13 1.54
CA PRO A 60 -9.37 -1.51 1.46
C PRO A 60 -8.91 -2.36 2.64
N ASN A 61 -8.15 -3.41 2.36
CA ASN A 61 -7.55 -4.27 3.37
C ASN A 61 -6.17 -3.77 3.80
N ILE A 62 -5.49 -3.05 2.91
CA ILE A 62 -4.11 -2.63 3.10
C ILE A 62 -3.85 -1.24 2.49
N LEU A 63 -3.08 -0.43 3.20
CA LEU A 63 -2.62 0.89 2.76
C LEU A 63 -1.08 0.94 2.75
N PHE A 64 -0.51 1.32 1.60
CA PHE A 64 0.92 1.62 1.47
C PHE A 64 1.18 3.12 1.44
N CYS A 65 2.04 3.58 2.34
CA CYS A 65 2.50 4.96 2.40
C CYS A 65 3.90 5.07 1.77
N ALA A 66 4.05 5.94 0.77
CA ALA A 66 5.27 6.05 -0.02
C ALA A 66 6.44 6.71 0.75
N SER A 67 7.68 6.41 0.34
CA SER A 67 8.91 6.87 1.01
C SER A 67 9.18 8.37 0.95
N MET A 68 8.32 9.18 0.34
CA MET A 68 8.51 10.64 0.29
C MET A 68 7.82 11.38 1.42
N TRP A 69 6.93 10.70 2.15
CA TRP A 69 6.33 11.25 3.35
C TRP A 69 7.32 11.17 4.51
N THR A 70 7.37 12.22 5.32
CA THR A 70 8.18 12.22 6.56
C THR A 70 7.60 11.22 7.57
N PRO A 71 8.37 10.76 8.57
CA PRO A 71 7.86 9.85 9.60
C PRO A 71 6.55 10.33 10.25
N GLU A 72 6.44 11.62 10.55
CA GLU A 72 5.26 12.23 11.18
C GLU A 72 4.05 12.21 10.23
N GLN A 73 4.28 12.49 8.93
CA GLN A 73 3.24 12.38 7.92
C GLN A 73 2.80 10.92 7.72
N GLN A 74 3.74 9.97 7.78
CA GLN A 74 3.40 8.55 7.70
C GLN A 74 2.58 8.10 8.90
N GLU A 75 2.91 8.56 10.11
CA GLU A 75 2.13 8.30 11.32
C GLU A 75 0.71 8.86 11.19
N GLU A 76 0.58 10.11 10.72
CA GLU A 76 -0.71 10.76 10.44
C GLU A 76 -1.56 9.93 9.47
N ILE A 77 -0.99 9.57 8.32
CA ILE A 77 -1.66 8.77 7.28
C ILE A 77 -2.14 7.43 7.85
N GLN A 78 -1.29 6.75 8.61
CA GLN A 78 -1.62 5.45 9.19
C GLN A 78 -2.68 5.57 10.29
N ARG A 79 -2.65 6.66 11.08
CA ARG A 79 -3.67 6.94 12.10
C ARG A 79 -5.03 7.14 11.44
N ILE A 80 -5.12 8.03 10.44
CA ILE A 80 -6.34 8.26 9.66
C ILE A 80 -6.88 6.94 9.09
N ALA A 81 -5.99 6.10 8.56
CA ALA A 81 -6.39 4.82 7.98
C ALA A 81 -7.06 3.91 9.02
N ARG A 82 -6.42 3.70 10.17
CA ARG A 82 -6.95 2.84 11.25
C ARG A 82 -8.22 3.38 11.89
N GLU A 83 -8.35 4.70 11.99
CA GLU A 83 -9.58 5.36 12.45
C GLU A 83 -10.74 5.22 11.46
N THR A 84 -10.44 5.24 10.15
CA THR A 84 -11.46 5.14 9.08
C THR A 84 -11.91 3.70 8.85
N ILE A 85 -10.98 2.75 8.86
CA ILE A 85 -11.25 1.32 8.65
C ILE A 85 -10.57 0.53 9.78
N PRO A 86 -11.34 0.10 10.80
CA PRO A 86 -10.80 -0.77 11.85
C PRO A 86 -10.20 -2.06 11.25
N GLY A 87 -8.96 -2.36 11.63
CA GLY A 87 -8.24 -3.56 11.15
C GLY A 87 -7.58 -3.42 9.77
N ILE A 88 -7.56 -2.23 9.16
CA ILE A 88 -6.76 -2.01 7.95
C ILE A 88 -5.26 -2.20 8.25
N LYS A 89 -4.58 -2.98 7.42
CA LYS A 89 -3.13 -3.15 7.46
C LYS A 89 -2.46 -1.91 6.88
N THR A 90 -1.38 -1.45 7.48
CA THR A 90 -0.67 -0.28 6.97
C THR A 90 0.82 -0.50 6.93
N HIS A 91 1.45 -0.10 5.84
CA HIS A 91 2.90 -0.15 5.74
C HIS A 91 3.46 1.18 5.25
N GLY A 92 4.32 1.77 6.07
CA GLY A 92 5.10 2.94 5.74
C GLY A 92 6.45 2.54 5.14
N ILE A 93 6.68 2.91 3.88
CA ILE A 93 7.98 2.69 3.25
C ILE A 93 8.97 3.70 3.86
N PRO A 94 10.17 3.28 4.31
CA PRO A 94 11.12 4.17 4.98
C PRO A 94 11.38 5.45 4.20
N THR A 95 11.30 6.60 4.88
CA THR A 95 11.50 7.91 4.26
C THR A 95 12.85 7.98 3.52
N GLY A 96 12.83 8.50 2.29
CA GLY A 96 14.01 8.64 1.42
C GLY A 96 14.46 7.37 0.71
N LEU A 97 13.91 6.19 1.03
CA LEU A 97 14.40 4.91 0.50
C LEU A 97 14.40 4.86 -1.04
N GLN A 98 13.36 5.35 -1.70
CA GLN A 98 13.27 5.38 -3.17
C GLN A 98 14.45 6.11 -3.83
N VAL A 99 15.00 7.14 -3.19
CA VAL A 99 16.15 7.88 -3.72
C VAL A 99 17.42 7.02 -3.65
N GLN A 100 17.54 6.19 -2.62
CA GLN A 100 18.71 5.35 -2.39
C GLN A 100 18.73 4.11 -3.29
N VAL A 101 17.58 3.46 -3.48
CA VAL A 101 17.50 2.13 -4.10
C VAL A 101 16.73 2.10 -5.42
N GLY A 102 16.14 3.23 -5.82
CA GLY A 102 15.32 3.31 -7.03
C GLY A 102 14.03 2.49 -6.95
N PRO A 103 13.24 2.43 -8.04
CA PRO A 103 11.97 1.71 -8.06
C PRO A 103 12.14 0.19 -7.85
N ASP A 104 13.13 -0.43 -8.49
CA ASP A 104 13.34 -1.88 -8.38
C ASP A 104 13.78 -2.29 -6.98
N GLY A 105 14.59 -1.46 -6.32
CA GLY A 105 14.97 -1.66 -4.92
C GLY A 105 13.78 -1.56 -3.97
N ILE A 106 12.79 -0.71 -4.26
CA ILE A 106 11.54 -0.64 -3.48
C ILE A 106 10.71 -1.90 -3.69
N VAL A 107 10.63 -2.43 -4.92
CA VAL A 107 9.96 -3.71 -5.17
C VAL A 107 10.62 -4.81 -4.36
N LYS A 108 11.96 -4.93 -4.39
CA LYS A 108 12.69 -5.91 -3.59
C LYS A 108 12.42 -5.74 -2.09
N TYR A 109 12.48 -4.51 -1.59
CA TYR A 109 12.21 -4.19 -0.19
C TYR A 109 10.82 -4.65 0.26
N LEU A 110 9.79 -4.40 -0.57
CA LEU A 110 8.43 -4.82 -0.29
C LEU A 110 8.27 -6.34 -0.39
N MET A 111 8.91 -6.99 -1.37
CA MET A 111 8.86 -8.45 -1.53
C MET A 111 9.44 -9.20 -0.32
N GLU A 112 10.47 -8.65 0.33
CA GLU A 112 11.04 -9.21 1.56
C GLU A 112 10.10 -9.11 2.78
N ARG A 113 9.06 -8.27 2.72
CA ARG A 113 8.20 -7.91 3.85
C ARG A 113 6.72 -8.19 3.63
N ILE A 114 6.32 -8.47 2.39
CA ILE A 114 4.91 -8.55 2.03
C ILE A 114 4.18 -9.60 2.85
N ASP A 115 4.83 -10.71 3.18
CA ASP A 115 4.23 -11.79 3.96
C ASP A 115 3.95 -11.36 5.40
N ASP A 116 4.92 -10.67 6.02
CA ASP A 116 4.78 -10.10 7.35
C ASP A 116 3.68 -9.04 7.37
N ILE A 117 3.64 -8.17 6.36
CA ILE A 117 2.59 -7.14 6.24
C ILE A 117 1.22 -7.79 6.12
N MET A 118 1.11 -8.85 5.31
CA MET A 118 -0.14 -9.58 5.10
C MET A 118 -0.56 -10.41 6.32
N ALA A 119 0.32 -10.64 7.29
CA ALA A 119 0.03 -11.34 8.54
C ALA A 119 -0.31 -10.40 9.73
N GLN A 120 -0.23 -9.07 9.57
CA GLN A 120 -0.59 -8.11 10.63
C GLN A 120 -2.07 -8.23 11.02
N ASN A 121 -2.38 -8.07 12.31
CA ASN A 121 -3.75 -8.11 12.86
C ASN A 121 -4.20 -6.72 13.28
#